data_AF-A0A2S9XE08-F1
#
_entry.id   AF-A0A2S9XE08-F1
#
_cell.length_a   1.000
_cell.length_b   1.000
_cell.length_c   1.000
_cell.angle_alpha   90.00
_cell.angle_beta   90.00
_cell.angle_gamma   90.00
#
_symmetry.space_group_name_H-M   'P 1'
#
loop_
_entity.id
_entity.type
_entity.pdbx_description
1 polymer ?
#
loop_
_entity_poly.entity_id
_entity_poly.type
_entity_poly.pdbx_seq_one_letter_code
_entity_poly.pdbx_strand_id
1 'polypeptide(L)'
;MDVTRSAYQDQDSPLTLREGLDEYYRDNPKVTPPDEASDEGARFFASHDVAHVVFGTNTQILDETITDLWQIFGLDISAWEYARQGAAAPEVREVFRELGLRGLAKGLALLPRYVGEIWRRTRRMHKPWPWTEFGEYLDRPLAEIRAEFGIEVLPAS
;
A
#
# COMPACT_ATOMS: atom_id res chain seq x y z
N MET A 1 16.35 -10.79 11.26
CA MET A 1 17.12 -9.79 10.49
C MET A 1 16.48 -8.47 10.83
N ASP A 2 17.26 -7.54 11.32
CA ASP A 2 16.80 -6.18 11.58
C ASP A 2 16.52 -5.57 10.22
N VAL A 3 15.24 -5.47 9.83
CA VAL A 3 14.87 -4.94 8.52
C VAL A 3 15.04 -3.44 8.64
N THR A 4 16.16 -2.93 8.13
CA THR A 4 16.37 -1.50 7.96
C THR A 4 15.21 -0.98 7.12
N ARG A 5 14.49 0.01 7.65
CA ARG A 5 13.37 0.69 6.97
C ARG A 5 13.85 1.23 5.63
N SER A 6 13.12 0.96 4.57
CA SER A 6 13.44 1.46 3.22
C SER A 6 13.23 2.97 3.16
N ALA A 7 14.00 3.67 2.33
CA ALA A 7 13.97 5.13 2.28
C ALA A 7 12.61 5.69 1.82
N TYR A 8 11.87 4.95 0.99
CA TYR A 8 10.52 5.33 0.57
C TYR A 8 9.54 5.39 1.75
N GLN A 9 9.79 4.67 2.85
CA GLN A 9 8.88 4.63 3.99
C GLN A 9 8.94 5.91 4.85
N ASP A 10 9.98 6.73 4.73
CA ASP A 10 10.14 7.95 5.55
C ASP A 10 9.23 9.07 5.08
N GLN A 11 8.55 9.78 6.01
CA GLN A 11 7.55 10.81 5.71
C GLN A 11 8.02 11.78 4.62
N ASP A 12 9.22 12.34 4.80
CA ASP A 12 9.82 13.35 3.93
C ASP A 12 10.80 12.74 2.92
N SER A 13 10.55 11.50 2.48
CA SER A 13 11.39 10.82 1.50
C SER A 13 11.56 11.66 0.21
N PRO A 14 12.81 11.93 -0.22
CA PRO A 14 13.08 12.71 -1.42
C PRO A 14 12.92 11.88 -2.70
N LEU A 15 12.75 10.55 -2.58
CA LEU A 15 12.55 9.66 -3.71
C LEU A 15 11.29 10.06 -4.46
N THR A 16 11.34 9.99 -5.79
CA THR A 16 10.12 10.00 -6.60
C THR A 16 9.28 8.75 -6.31
N LEU A 17 7.97 8.79 -6.62
CA LEU A 17 7.11 7.61 -6.50
C LEU A 17 7.67 6.42 -7.29
N ARG A 18 8.22 6.66 -8.48
CA ARG A 18 8.88 5.65 -9.31
C ARG A 18 10.11 5.05 -8.61
N GLU A 19 11.00 5.89 -8.09
CA GLU A 19 12.18 5.40 -7.36
C GLU A 19 11.79 4.65 -6.08
N GLY A 20 10.71 5.07 -5.41
CA GLY A 20 10.17 4.38 -4.26
C GLY A 20 9.59 3.00 -4.61
N LEU A 21 8.92 2.87 -5.77
CA LEU A 21 8.49 1.57 -6.30
C LEU A 21 9.69 0.68 -6.66
N ASP A 22 10.72 1.25 -7.29
CA ASP A 22 11.94 0.50 -7.61
C ASP A 22 12.63 -0.01 -6.34
N GLU A 23 12.62 0.77 -5.26
CA GLU A 23 13.09 0.32 -3.94
C GLU A 23 12.19 -0.74 -3.32
N TYR A 24 10.88 -0.55 -3.34
CA TYR A 24 9.90 -1.52 -2.87
C TYR A 24 10.08 -2.90 -3.53
N TYR A 25 10.19 -2.97 -4.86
CA TYR A 25 10.37 -4.25 -5.56
C TYR A 25 11.73 -4.90 -5.28
N ARG A 26 12.79 -4.09 -5.12
CA ARG A 26 14.12 -4.58 -4.77
C ARG A 26 14.15 -5.22 -3.38
N ASP A 27 13.46 -4.62 -2.42
CA ASP A 27 13.39 -5.12 -1.05
C ASP A 27 12.43 -6.32 -0.90
N ASN A 28 11.50 -6.47 -1.85
CA ASN A 28 10.45 -7.49 -1.84
C ASN A 28 10.52 -8.40 -3.08
N PRO A 29 11.57 -9.22 -3.25
CA PRO A 29 11.76 -10.08 -4.44
C PRO A 29 10.72 -11.21 -4.58
N LYS A 30 9.78 -11.32 -3.63
CA LYS A 30 8.67 -12.28 -3.66
C LYS A 30 7.35 -11.64 -4.10
N VAL A 31 7.28 -10.32 -4.16
CA VAL A 31 6.12 -9.62 -4.73
C VAL A 31 6.17 -9.83 -6.23
N THR A 32 5.07 -10.30 -6.80
CA THR A 32 4.92 -10.44 -8.26
C THR A 32 4.85 -9.04 -8.87
N PRO A 33 5.83 -8.63 -9.70
CA PRO A 33 5.75 -7.38 -10.41
C PRO A 33 4.52 -7.32 -11.32
N PRO A 34 3.88 -6.15 -11.52
CA PRO A 34 2.70 -6.03 -12.36
C PRO A 34 2.86 -6.56 -13.79
N ASP A 35 4.06 -6.49 -14.37
CA ASP A 35 4.38 -6.98 -15.71
C ASP A 35 4.45 -8.51 -15.82
N GLU A 36 4.44 -9.23 -14.68
CA GLU A 36 4.40 -10.69 -14.61
C GLU A 36 2.99 -11.25 -14.31
N ALA A 37 2.00 -10.39 -14.06
CA ALA A 37 0.63 -10.76 -13.71
C ALA A 37 -0.32 -10.78 -14.93
N SER A 38 -1.51 -11.39 -14.75
CA SER A 38 -2.65 -11.26 -15.69
C SER A 38 -3.05 -9.80 -15.91
N ASP A 39 -3.77 -9.46 -16.99
CA ASP A 39 -4.19 -8.08 -17.26
C ASP A 39 -4.98 -7.44 -16.09
N GLU A 40 -5.85 -8.21 -15.44
CA GLU A 40 -6.54 -7.79 -14.22
C GLU A 40 -5.61 -7.70 -13.01
N GLY A 41 -4.72 -8.67 -12.83
CA GLY A 41 -3.72 -8.69 -11.76
C GLY A 41 -2.75 -7.51 -11.85
N ALA A 42 -2.23 -7.23 -13.04
CA ALA A 42 -1.28 -6.15 -13.33
C ALA A 42 -1.83 -4.79 -12.89
N ARG A 43 -3.09 -4.50 -13.22
CA ARG A 43 -3.73 -3.23 -12.80
C ARG A 43 -3.91 -3.17 -11.29
N PHE A 44 -4.37 -4.26 -10.69
CA PHE A 44 -4.60 -4.32 -9.25
C PHE A 44 -3.29 -4.17 -8.47
N PHE A 45 -2.26 -4.96 -8.80
CA PHE A 45 -0.97 -4.91 -8.13
C PHE A 45 -0.25 -3.59 -8.36
N ALA A 46 -0.31 -3.00 -9.55
CA ALA A 46 0.28 -1.69 -9.77
C ALA A 46 -0.31 -0.63 -8.83
N SER A 47 -1.63 -0.57 -8.69
CA SER A 47 -2.30 0.35 -7.77
C SER A 47 -2.03 0.01 -6.30
N HIS A 48 -2.03 -1.27 -5.95
CA HIS A 48 -1.77 -1.78 -4.61
C HIS A 48 -0.35 -1.48 -4.13
N ASP A 49 0.65 -1.76 -4.95
CA ASP A 49 2.06 -1.54 -4.62
C ASP A 49 2.38 -0.05 -4.53
N VAL A 50 1.75 0.77 -5.38
CA VAL A 50 1.78 2.23 -5.25
C VAL A 50 1.25 2.68 -3.89
N ALA A 51 0.16 2.07 -3.40
CA ALA A 51 -0.39 2.41 -2.09
C ALA A 51 0.63 2.12 -0.97
N HIS A 52 1.36 1.00 -1.05
CA HIS A 52 2.44 0.73 -0.09
C HIS A 52 3.47 1.86 -0.04
N VAL A 53 3.95 2.28 -1.20
CA VAL A 53 4.99 3.32 -1.30
C VAL A 53 4.47 4.68 -0.83
N VAL A 54 3.27 5.08 -1.25
CA VAL A 54 2.66 6.37 -0.90
C VAL A 54 2.37 6.46 0.60
N PHE A 55 1.82 5.39 1.20
CA PHE A 55 1.49 5.35 2.63
C PHE A 55 2.65 4.91 3.53
N GLY A 56 3.80 4.57 2.96
CA GLY A 56 5.05 4.28 3.67
C GLY A 56 5.07 2.92 4.38
N THR A 57 4.36 1.93 3.83
CA THR A 57 4.26 0.56 4.37
C THR A 57 5.09 -0.43 3.53
N ASN A 58 5.36 -1.61 4.09
CA ASN A 58 6.04 -2.71 3.41
C ASN A 58 5.13 -3.97 3.38
N THR A 59 5.67 -5.17 3.15
CA THR A 59 4.90 -6.42 2.94
C THR A 59 4.81 -7.31 4.17
N GLN A 60 5.28 -6.83 5.33
CA GLN A 60 5.08 -7.57 6.58
C GLN A 60 3.60 -7.59 6.95
N ILE A 61 3.12 -8.65 7.61
CA ILE A 61 1.68 -8.81 7.97
C ILE A 61 1.07 -7.56 8.63
N LEU A 62 1.85 -6.86 9.47
CA LEU A 62 1.40 -5.61 10.08
C LEU A 62 1.18 -4.51 9.03
N ASP A 63 2.15 -4.34 8.14
CA ASP A 63 2.14 -3.33 7.10
C ASP A 63 1.08 -3.63 6.03
N GLU A 64 0.85 -4.90 5.69
CA GLU A 64 -0.30 -5.34 4.86
C GLU A 64 -1.62 -4.91 5.50
N THR A 65 -1.78 -5.17 6.80
CA THR A 65 -2.99 -4.77 7.56
C THR A 65 -3.19 -3.26 7.56
N ILE A 66 -2.10 -2.49 7.70
CA ILE A 66 -2.13 -1.03 7.64
C ILE A 66 -2.51 -0.56 6.23
N THR A 67 -1.94 -1.18 5.20
CA THR A 67 -2.21 -0.83 3.79
C THR A 67 -3.66 -1.12 3.45
N ASP A 68 -4.23 -2.26 3.85
CA ASP A 68 -5.66 -2.54 3.71
C ASP A 68 -6.55 -1.47 4.38
N LEU A 69 -6.16 -0.98 5.57
CA LEU A 69 -6.91 0.10 6.23
C LEU A 69 -6.84 1.41 5.43
N TRP A 70 -5.68 1.75 4.85
CA TRP A 70 -5.57 2.88 3.93
C TRP A 70 -6.41 2.67 2.68
N GLN A 71 -6.43 1.46 2.13
CA GLN A 71 -7.22 1.12 0.95
C GLN A 71 -8.74 1.28 1.20
N ILE A 72 -9.19 0.95 2.42
CA ILE A 72 -10.60 1.09 2.82
C ILE A 72 -11.00 2.55 3.04
N PHE A 73 -10.11 3.40 3.56
CA PHE A 73 -10.48 4.73 4.06
C PHE A 73 -9.86 5.92 3.32
N GLY A 74 -8.79 5.70 2.56
CA GLY A 74 -7.94 6.75 1.99
C GLY A 74 -7.94 6.82 0.47
N LEU A 75 -8.61 5.89 -0.22
CA LEU A 75 -8.70 5.86 -1.69
C LEU A 75 -9.95 6.57 -2.20
N ASP A 76 -9.96 6.88 -3.50
CA ASP A 76 -11.10 7.43 -4.24
C ASP A 76 -12.13 6.37 -4.67
N ILE A 77 -11.79 5.08 -4.55
CA ILE A 77 -12.69 3.95 -4.76
C ILE A 77 -13.33 3.47 -3.45
N SER A 78 -14.46 2.77 -3.59
CA SER A 78 -15.11 2.14 -2.43
C SER A 78 -14.40 0.85 -2.00
N ALA A 79 -14.49 0.49 -0.71
CA ALA A 79 -13.97 -0.79 -0.22
C ALA A 79 -14.58 -2.02 -0.93
N TRP A 80 -15.83 -1.91 -1.40
CA TRP A 80 -16.46 -2.95 -2.22
C TRP A 80 -15.78 -3.09 -3.59
N GLU A 81 -15.46 -1.97 -4.21
CA GLU A 81 -14.78 -1.96 -5.51
C GLU A 81 -13.36 -2.50 -5.39
N TYR A 82 -12.62 -2.10 -4.36
CA TYR A 82 -11.31 -2.67 -4.02
C TYR A 82 -11.39 -4.20 -3.89
N ALA A 83 -12.30 -4.71 -3.05
CA ALA A 83 -12.48 -6.14 -2.84
C ALA A 83 -12.88 -6.88 -4.13
N ARG A 84 -13.73 -6.25 -4.96
CA ARG A 84 -14.15 -6.82 -6.25
C ARG A 84 -12.98 -6.92 -7.23
N GLN A 85 -12.13 -5.89 -7.32
CA GLN A 85 -10.95 -5.91 -8.19
C GLN A 85 -9.94 -6.96 -7.72
N GLY A 86 -9.64 -7.02 -6.42
CA GLY A 86 -8.76 -8.05 -5.85
C GLY A 86 -9.30 -9.47 -6.05
N ALA A 87 -10.61 -9.69 -5.93
CA ALA A 87 -11.21 -11.01 -6.16
C ALA A 87 -11.18 -11.46 -7.64
N ALA A 88 -11.04 -10.52 -8.57
CA ALA A 88 -10.93 -10.78 -10.00
C ALA A 88 -9.51 -11.19 -10.42
N ALA A 89 -8.48 -10.76 -9.68
CA ALA A 89 -7.09 -11.16 -9.90
C ALA A 89 -6.83 -12.58 -9.33
N PRO A 90 -6.49 -13.58 -10.16
CA PRO A 90 -6.23 -14.95 -9.69
C PRO A 90 -5.04 -15.03 -8.73
N GLU A 91 -4.00 -14.22 -8.94
CA GLU A 91 -2.77 -14.19 -8.15
C GLU A 91 -3.02 -13.72 -6.71
N VAL A 92 -4.02 -12.85 -6.49
CA VAL A 92 -4.44 -12.44 -5.14
C VAL A 92 -4.88 -13.67 -4.33
N ARG A 93 -5.49 -14.67 -4.98
CA ARG A 93 -5.87 -15.93 -4.31
C ARG A 93 -4.64 -16.75 -3.92
N GLU A 94 -3.56 -16.66 -4.67
CA GLU A 94 -2.29 -17.33 -4.36
C GLU A 94 -1.63 -16.68 -3.15
N VAL A 95 -1.59 -15.34 -3.10
CA VAL A 95 -1.14 -14.58 -1.92
C VAL A 95 -1.91 -14.99 -0.66
N PHE A 96 -3.24 -15.07 -0.73
CA PHE A 96 -4.05 -15.54 0.41
C PHE A 96 -3.76 -16.98 0.83
N ARG A 97 -3.44 -17.87 -0.12
CA ARG A 97 -3.05 -19.26 0.18
C ARG A 97 -1.70 -19.32 0.88
N GLU A 98 -0.74 -18.53 0.44
CA GLU A 98 0.60 -18.45 1.04
C GLU A 98 0.57 -17.84 2.45
N LEU A 99 -0.22 -16.77 2.63
CA LEU A 99 -0.42 -16.12 3.93
C LEU A 99 -1.04 -17.09 4.95
N GLY A 100 -1.98 -17.91 4.49
CA GLY A 100 -2.65 -18.94 5.26
C GLY A 100 -3.48 -18.40 6.43
N LEU A 101 -4.17 -19.30 7.13
CA LEU A 101 -5.09 -18.94 8.23
C LEU A 101 -4.39 -18.21 9.39
N ARG A 102 -3.12 -18.53 9.66
CA ARG A 102 -2.36 -17.89 10.73
C ARG A 102 -2.03 -16.43 10.40
N GLY A 103 -1.62 -16.15 9.16
CA GLY A 103 -1.33 -14.79 8.72
C GLY A 103 -2.58 -13.92 8.73
N LEU A 104 -3.70 -14.46 8.21
CA LEU A 104 -5.01 -13.81 8.25
C LEU A 104 -5.47 -13.51 9.68
N ALA A 105 -5.41 -14.49 10.59
CA ALA A 105 -5.78 -14.29 11.98
C ALA A 105 -4.91 -13.23 12.67
N LYS A 106 -3.60 -13.19 12.36
CA LYS A 106 -2.69 -12.17 12.86
C LYS A 106 -3.06 -10.78 12.35
N GLY A 107 -3.36 -10.63 11.06
CA GLY A 107 -3.81 -9.36 10.48
C GLY A 107 -5.10 -8.86 11.14
N LEU A 108 -6.11 -9.73 11.27
CA LEU A 108 -7.37 -9.41 11.94
C LEU A 108 -7.18 -8.98 13.40
N ALA A 109 -6.27 -9.63 14.12
CA ALA A 109 -5.96 -9.28 15.51
C ALA A 109 -5.28 -7.91 15.65
N LEU A 110 -4.62 -7.41 14.59
CA LEU A 110 -3.96 -6.10 14.58
C LEU A 110 -4.91 -4.95 14.21
N LEU A 111 -6.03 -5.22 13.53
CA LEU A 111 -6.97 -4.17 13.08
C LEU A 111 -7.42 -3.21 14.22
N PRO A 112 -7.85 -3.68 15.40
CA PRO A 112 -8.35 -2.77 16.45
C PRO A 112 -7.28 -1.79 16.96
N ARG A 113 -6.00 -2.13 16.79
CA ARG A 113 -4.87 -1.28 17.22
C ARG A 113 -4.66 -0.09 16.29
N TYR A 114 -4.91 -0.24 14.99
CA TYR A 114 -4.54 0.77 13.98
C TYR A 114 -5.73 1.43 13.30
N VAL A 115 -6.92 0.81 13.28
CA VAL A 115 -8.10 1.32 12.59
C VAL A 115 -8.46 2.76 12.98
N GLY A 116 -8.44 3.08 14.27
CA GLY A 116 -8.78 4.43 14.75
C GLY A 116 -7.75 5.48 14.36
N GLU A 117 -6.47 5.10 14.33
CA GLU A 117 -5.39 6.01 13.93
C GLU A 117 -5.39 6.27 12.43
N ILE A 118 -5.51 5.22 11.61
CA ILE A 118 -5.59 5.35 10.16
C ILE A 118 -6.82 6.15 9.76
N TRP A 119 -7.99 5.82 10.32
CA TRP A 119 -9.21 6.60 10.08
C TRP A 119 -9.07 8.07 10.44
N ARG A 120 -8.40 8.39 11.56
CA ARG A 120 -8.15 9.78 11.95
C ARG A 120 -7.24 10.49 10.95
N ARG A 121 -6.22 9.82 10.43
CA ARG A 121 -5.29 10.38 9.43
C ARG A 121 -5.94 10.55 8.07
N THR A 122 -6.76 9.61 7.62
CA THR A 122 -7.50 9.77 6.35
C THR A 122 -8.47 10.94 6.42
N ARG A 123 -9.06 11.23 7.58
CA ARG A 123 -9.88 12.44 7.79
C ARG A 123 -9.11 13.76 7.75
N ARG A 124 -7.78 13.71 7.81
CA ARG A 124 -6.89 14.90 7.65
C ARG A 124 -6.36 15.04 6.24
N MET A 125 -6.50 14.01 5.40
CA MET A 125 -6.13 14.11 4.00
C MET A 125 -6.96 15.20 3.32
N HIS A 126 -6.33 15.97 2.44
CA HIS A 126 -6.97 17.04 1.69
C HIS A 126 -7.90 16.48 0.59
N LYS A 127 -7.52 15.34 0.02
CA LYS A 127 -8.27 14.58 -0.98
C LYS A 127 -7.88 13.09 -0.87
N PRO A 128 -8.74 12.16 -1.29
CA PRO A 128 -8.38 10.74 -1.35
C PRO A 128 -7.26 10.49 -2.37
N TRP A 129 -6.47 9.45 -2.16
CA TRP A 129 -5.46 8.99 -3.12
C TRP A 129 -6.12 8.33 -4.34
N PRO A 130 -5.76 8.70 -5.58
CA PRO A 130 -6.34 8.11 -6.79
C PRO A 130 -5.85 6.68 -6.99
N TRP A 131 -6.78 5.72 -7.01
CA TRP A 131 -6.46 4.31 -7.18
C TRP A 131 -5.87 4.01 -8.57
N THR A 132 -6.40 4.61 -9.64
CA THR A 132 -5.98 4.31 -11.03
C THR A 132 -5.22 5.44 -11.70
N GLU A 133 -5.40 6.69 -11.25
CA GLU A 133 -4.81 7.89 -11.87
C GLU A 133 -3.44 8.28 -11.29
N PHE A 134 -2.75 7.35 -10.60
CA PHE A 134 -1.46 7.63 -9.95
C PHE A 134 -0.32 7.98 -10.93
N GLY A 135 -0.49 7.71 -12.23
CA GLY A 135 0.53 7.91 -13.27
C GLY A 135 1.08 9.33 -13.33
N GLU A 136 0.27 10.35 -13.02
CA GLU A 136 0.69 11.76 -12.98
C GLU A 136 1.69 12.07 -11.85
N TYR A 137 1.81 11.17 -10.85
CA TYR A 137 2.68 11.36 -9.68
C TYR A 137 3.98 10.56 -9.75
N LEU A 138 4.19 9.70 -10.76
CA LEU A 138 5.33 8.77 -10.81
C LEU A 138 6.68 9.48 -10.65
N ASP A 139 6.86 10.62 -11.32
CA ASP A 139 8.13 11.34 -11.33
C ASP A 139 8.18 12.48 -10.29
N ARG A 140 7.25 12.47 -9.32
CA ARG A 140 7.17 13.48 -8.25
C ARG A 140 7.71 12.92 -6.93
N PRO A 141 8.42 13.72 -6.13
CA PRO A 141 8.90 13.30 -4.81
C PRO A 141 7.76 12.87 -3.87
N LEU A 142 7.98 11.80 -3.10
CA LEU A 142 7.03 11.30 -2.12
C LEU A 142 6.69 12.33 -1.04
N ALA A 143 7.68 13.11 -0.60
CA ALA A 143 7.45 14.23 0.32
C ALA A 143 6.43 15.25 -0.23
N GLU A 144 6.52 15.58 -1.52
CA GLU A 144 5.59 16.52 -2.17
C GLU A 144 4.20 15.91 -2.35
N ILE A 145 4.14 14.64 -2.78
CA ILE A 145 2.88 13.90 -2.90
C ILE A 145 2.17 13.87 -1.54
N ARG A 146 2.87 13.46 -0.48
CA ARG A 146 2.28 13.36 0.86
C ARG A 146 1.84 14.71 1.40
N ALA A 147 2.61 15.77 1.16
CA ALA A 147 2.22 17.13 1.51
C ALA A 147 0.96 17.59 0.77
N GLU A 148 0.86 17.31 -0.54
CA GLU A 148 -0.31 17.66 -1.36
C GLU A 148 -1.58 16.98 -0.85
N PHE A 149 -1.51 15.68 -0.57
CA PHE A 149 -2.66 14.88 -0.14
C PHE A 149 -2.92 14.98 1.37
N GLY A 150 -2.02 15.57 2.16
CA GLY A 150 -2.11 15.57 3.63
C GLY A 150 -1.92 14.17 4.24
N ILE A 151 -1.06 13.36 3.62
CA ILE A 151 -0.75 11.98 4.06
C ILE A 151 0.34 12.02 5.13
N GLU A 152 0.02 11.48 6.30
CA GLU A 152 0.96 11.24 7.39
C GLU A 152 1.25 9.73 7.49
N VAL A 153 2.47 9.29 7.16
CA VAL A 153 2.88 7.88 7.26
C VAL A 153 3.01 7.46 8.73
N LEU A 154 2.73 6.18 9.02
CA LEU A 154 2.92 5.69 10.39
C LEU A 154 4.43 5.70 10.75
N PRO A 155 4.78 6.19 11.96
CA PRO A 155 6.16 6.14 12.42
C PRO A 155 6.62 4.68 12.57
N ALA A 156 7.93 4.46 12.49
CA ALA A 156 8.51 3.15 12.74
C ALA A 156 8.06 2.63 14.12
N SER A 157 7.65 1.37 14.17
CA SER A 157 7.24 0.67 15.39
C SER A 157 8.42 0.04 16.09
#